data_AF-A0A817YZU1-F1
#
_entry.id   AF-A0A817YZU1-F1
#
_cell.length_a   1.000
_cell.length_b   1.000
_cell.length_c   1.000
_cell.angle_alpha   90.00
_cell.angle_beta   90.00
_cell.angle_gamma   90.00
#
_symmetry.space_group_name_H-M   'P 1'
#
loop_
_entity.id
_entity.type
_entity.pdbx_description
1 polymer ?
#
loop_
_entity_poly.entity_id
_entity_poly.type
_entity_poly.pdbx_seq_one_letter_code
_entity_poly.pdbx_strand_id
1 'polypeptide(L)'
;MRYYRIFIALTIAFIFGIVLIFNNYQTFSYSQIILAYKKNSIEKVLVQIPTCTPDDRARQRALLHTLLQWSQLAQEHNIQYWIAYKTLLGYVQRDGLLPHALNLDILVMAQDTSHLAELCTLNFSSNYELKLHPQWFIVEKTKRSYFNQEGIDFVEPNARFINRKDHVHINIWPMYDYNPNQTRIEKNSQPMLTEYDRNYKWKSSPKEWTFPLQKCLLSGIKVWCPAGPEKIGVHLYGQSFLIKSPIECINGAWKKSHEDISTIETTHTQTTTTRLSDEEFIEKILKSVPICESDDRDRQRYLLSMVQAWSHLAEKYNIQYWLSFGTLVGYVQRRGLLPHDLDIDVTMLSSDTPKLIEISKLNFSSTYEIKVQPQWKIVDELKRSYFRKDGINFIAPNARFIHQKTRYHVDIFPAYDFNPTYANESTEMQQSENLTVHDNNYQWLSYPRNWTYPLVTCYFSEIQALCPAEPKKLVETIYGASSLTKSDKKCVNGSWVRNS
;
A
#
# COMPACT_ATOMS: atom_id res chain seq x y z
N MET A 1 -20.61 58.95 43.94
CA MET A 1 -21.22 58.31 42.76
C MET A 1 -20.23 57.65 41.79
N ARG A 2 -19.04 58.22 41.51
CA ARG A 2 -18.08 57.67 40.53
C ARG A 2 -17.50 56.30 40.91
N TYR A 3 -17.14 56.11 42.19
CA TYR A 3 -16.64 54.84 42.73
C TYR A 3 -17.68 53.70 42.72
N TYR A 4 -18.96 54.03 42.92
CA TYR A 4 -20.04 53.05 42.95
C TYR A 4 -20.29 52.44 41.56
N ARG A 5 -20.17 53.24 40.49
CA ARG A 5 -20.29 52.78 39.11
C ARG A 5 -19.14 51.86 38.68
N ILE A 6 -17.92 52.15 39.15
CA ILE A 6 -16.74 51.31 38.90
C ILE A 6 -16.87 49.97 39.62
N PHE A 7 -17.33 49.99 40.87
CA PHE A 7 -17.57 48.78 41.66
C PHE A 7 -18.62 47.86 41.01
N ILE A 8 -19.74 48.42 40.53
CA ILE A 8 -20.78 47.65 39.83
C ILE A 8 -20.22 47.04 38.53
N ALA A 9 -19.46 47.81 37.74
CA ALA A 9 -18.88 47.33 36.49
C ALA A 9 -17.89 46.17 36.72
N LEU A 10 -17.04 46.27 37.74
CA LEU A 10 -16.10 45.20 38.12
C LEU A 10 -16.84 43.95 38.64
N THR A 11 -17.93 44.14 39.38
CA THR A 11 -18.73 43.02 39.89
C THR A 11 -19.46 42.29 38.76
N ILE A 12 -20.01 43.02 37.79
CA ILE A 12 -20.66 42.44 36.59
C ILE A 12 -19.62 41.68 35.75
N ALA A 13 -18.43 42.26 35.54
CA ALA A 13 -17.35 41.60 34.81
C ALA A 13 -16.87 40.32 35.52
N PHE A 14 -16.79 40.34 36.85
CA PHE A 14 -16.44 39.18 37.66
C PHE A 14 -17.51 38.07 37.59
N ILE A 15 -18.80 38.43 37.68
CA ILE A 15 -19.90 37.47 37.54
C ILE A 15 -19.93 36.88 36.13
N PHE A 16 -19.75 37.69 35.07
CA PHE A 16 -19.64 37.20 33.70
C PHE A 16 -18.44 36.27 33.51
N GLY A 17 -17.30 36.60 34.13
CA GLY A 17 -16.11 35.75 34.14
C GLY A 17 -16.38 34.40 34.80
N ILE A 18 -17.05 34.38 35.95
CA ILE A 18 -17.44 33.14 36.65
C ILE A 18 -18.42 32.32 35.81
N VAL A 19 -19.42 32.94 35.18
CA VAL A 19 -20.39 32.25 34.33
C VAL A 19 -19.71 31.64 33.10
N LEU A 20 -18.77 32.34 32.48
CA LEU A 20 -17.97 31.83 31.35
C LEU A 20 -17.08 30.66 31.78
N ILE A 21 -16.41 30.76 32.93
CA ILE A 21 -15.59 29.69 33.48
C ILE A 21 -16.45 28.47 33.82
N PHE A 22 -17.61 28.67 34.44
CA PHE A 22 -18.52 27.58 34.82
C PHE A 22 -19.14 26.91 33.58
N ASN A 23 -19.52 27.68 32.55
CA ASN A 23 -20.01 27.15 31.27
C ASN A 23 -18.93 26.39 30.51
N ASN A 24 -17.69 26.89 30.47
CA ASN A 24 -16.55 26.18 29.88
C ASN A 24 -16.22 24.89 30.66
N TYR A 25 -16.34 24.91 31.98
CA TYR A 25 -16.11 23.73 32.82
C TYR A 25 -17.22 22.68 32.65
N GLN A 26 -18.48 23.10 32.59
CA GLN A 26 -19.64 22.24 32.31
C GLN A 26 -19.56 21.59 30.93
N THR A 27 -19.25 22.38 29.89
CA THR A 27 -19.08 21.87 28.51
C THR A 27 -17.90 20.90 28.39
N PHE A 28 -16.78 21.18 29.07
CA PHE A 28 -15.62 20.29 29.14
C PHE A 28 -15.92 18.99 29.90
N SER A 29 -16.62 19.08 31.04
CA SER A 29 -17.01 17.89 31.82
C SER A 29 -17.99 17.00 31.04
N TYR A 30 -19.00 17.62 30.41
CA TYR A 30 -19.98 16.91 29.60
C TYR A 30 -19.37 16.27 28.35
N SER A 31 -18.41 16.95 27.69
CA SER A 31 -17.70 16.38 26.54
C SER A 31 -16.85 15.16 26.95
N GLN A 32 -16.20 15.18 28.12
CA GLN A 32 -15.46 14.04 28.66
C GLN A 32 -16.38 12.85 29.02
N ILE A 33 -17.56 13.11 29.59
CA ILE A 33 -18.55 12.06 29.91
C ILE A 33 -19.09 11.41 28.63
N ILE A 34 -19.43 12.22 27.62
CA ILE A 34 -19.84 11.71 26.29
C ILE A 34 -18.71 10.89 25.66
N LEU A 35 -17.46 11.34 25.81
CA LEU A 35 -16.30 10.63 25.30
C LEU A 35 -16.15 9.26 25.95
N ALA A 36 -16.25 9.19 27.28
CA ALA A 36 -16.15 7.95 28.03
C ALA A 36 -17.30 6.98 27.65
N TYR A 37 -18.53 7.48 27.51
CA TYR A 37 -19.66 6.70 27.07
C TYR A 37 -19.48 6.15 25.64
N LYS A 38 -19.02 6.99 24.70
CA LYS A 38 -18.72 6.57 23.33
C LYS A 38 -17.54 5.59 23.26
N LYS A 39 -16.52 5.74 24.11
CA LYS A 39 -15.42 4.75 24.22
C LYS A 39 -15.95 3.39 24.70
N ASN A 40 -16.85 3.36 25.69
CA ASN A 40 -17.50 2.12 26.12
C ASN A 40 -18.39 1.51 25.02
N SER A 41 -18.95 2.33 24.12
CA SER A 41 -19.71 1.82 22.97
C SER A 41 -18.84 1.12 21.92
N ILE A 42 -17.58 1.56 21.76
CA ILE A 42 -16.62 0.93 20.83
C ILE A 42 -16.32 -0.51 21.25
N GLU A 43 -16.14 -0.78 22.54
CA GLU A 43 -15.90 -2.16 23.02
C GLU A 43 -17.04 -3.12 22.69
N LYS A 44 -18.29 -2.65 22.75
CA LYS A 44 -19.46 -3.46 22.35
C LYS A 44 -19.45 -3.79 20.86
N VAL A 45 -19.07 -2.82 20.02
CA VAL A 45 -19.01 -3.02 18.57
C VAL A 45 -17.82 -3.88 18.15
N LEU A 46 -16.68 -3.79 18.86
CA LEU A 46 -15.50 -4.61 18.57
C LEU A 46 -15.82 -6.09 18.55
N VAL A 47 -16.65 -6.58 19.48
CA VAL A 47 -17.06 -8.01 19.53
C VAL A 47 -17.71 -8.47 18.22
N GLN A 48 -18.36 -7.57 17.49
CA GLN A 48 -19.03 -7.86 16.21
C GLN A 48 -18.07 -7.84 15.02
N ILE A 49 -16.86 -7.31 15.19
CA ILE A 49 -15.82 -7.27 14.14
C ILE A 49 -14.98 -8.54 14.28
N PRO A 50 -14.98 -9.43 13.27
CA PRO A 50 -14.14 -10.62 13.25
C PRO A 50 -12.65 -10.32 13.45
N THR A 51 -11.94 -11.24 14.08
CA THR A 51 -10.47 -11.21 14.22
C THR A 51 -9.87 -12.44 13.58
N CYS A 52 -8.65 -12.32 13.11
CA CYS A 52 -7.88 -13.38 12.46
C CYS A 52 -6.45 -13.46 12.98
N THR A 53 -5.76 -12.32 13.15
CA THR A 53 -4.42 -12.25 13.74
C THR A 53 -4.48 -11.83 15.22
N PRO A 54 -3.46 -12.13 16.05
CA PRO A 54 -3.40 -11.67 17.44
C PRO A 54 -3.52 -10.14 17.60
N ASP A 55 -3.02 -9.39 16.62
CA ASP A 55 -2.98 -7.91 16.67
C ASP A 55 -4.28 -7.25 16.20
N ASP A 56 -5.20 -8.01 15.60
CA ASP A 56 -6.41 -7.47 15.00
C ASP A 56 -7.26 -6.70 16.00
N ARG A 57 -7.44 -7.23 17.21
CA ARG A 57 -8.30 -6.57 18.20
C ARG A 57 -7.73 -5.21 18.63
N ALA A 58 -6.42 -5.15 18.86
CA ALA A 58 -5.74 -3.90 19.23
C ALA A 58 -5.81 -2.88 18.08
N ARG A 59 -5.51 -3.31 16.85
CA ARG A 59 -5.57 -2.47 15.66
C ARG A 59 -6.98 -1.95 15.37
N GLN A 60 -7.99 -2.81 15.39
CA GLN A 60 -9.40 -2.43 15.18
C GLN A 60 -9.87 -1.41 16.22
N ARG A 61 -9.53 -1.63 17.50
CA ARG A 61 -9.80 -0.68 18.59
C ARG A 61 -9.15 0.66 18.33
N ALA A 62 -7.87 0.66 17.96
CA ALA A 62 -7.12 1.87 17.67
C ALA A 62 -7.74 2.64 16.48
N LEU A 63 -8.13 1.96 15.40
CA LEU A 63 -8.79 2.57 14.24
C LEU A 63 -10.13 3.22 14.60
N LEU A 64 -10.98 2.53 15.35
CA LEU A 64 -12.27 3.08 15.79
C LEU A 64 -12.11 4.28 16.73
N HIS A 65 -11.16 4.24 17.67
CA HIS A 65 -10.87 5.41 18.50
C HIS A 65 -10.31 6.58 17.67
N THR A 66 -9.45 6.29 16.70
CA THR A 66 -8.89 7.32 15.81
C THR A 66 -9.99 7.98 14.98
N LEU A 67 -10.95 7.21 14.46
CA LEU A 67 -12.12 7.74 13.75
C LEU A 67 -13.03 8.58 14.64
N LEU A 68 -13.31 8.11 15.85
CA LEU A 68 -14.10 8.85 16.82
C LEU A 68 -13.48 10.22 17.12
N GLN A 69 -12.15 10.24 17.33
CA GLN A 69 -11.40 11.45 17.64
C GLN A 69 -11.34 12.41 16.45
N TRP A 70 -11.09 11.89 15.25
CA TRP A 70 -11.18 12.68 14.03
C TRP A 70 -12.57 13.29 13.86
N SER A 71 -13.64 12.50 14.03
CA SER A 71 -15.00 13.00 13.85
C SER A 71 -15.36 14.12 14.82
N GLN A 72 -14.78 14.12 16.03
CA GLN A 72 -14.97 15.19 17.00
C GLN A 72 -14.17 16.43 16.62
N LEU A 73 -12.88 16.26 16.32
CA LEU A 73 -12.02 17.36 15.86
C LEU A 73 -12.62 18.06 14.63
N ALA A 74 -13.06 17.28 13.64
CA ALA A 74 -13.70 17.80 12.44
C ALA A 74 -15.01 18.54 12.76
N GLN A 75 -15.78 18.09 13.75
CA GLN A 75 -16.99 18.80 14.17
C GLN A 75 -16.67 20.11 14.90
N GLU A 76 -15.70 20.08 15.81
CA GLU A 76 -15.27 21.25 16.61
C GLU A 76 -14.69 22.36 15.73
N HIS A 77 -14.00 21.98 14.65
CA HIS A 77 -13.35 22.90 13.72
C HIS A 77 -14.09 23.05 12.38
N ASN A 78 -15.35 22.61 12.28
CA ASN A 78 -16.20 22.74 11.09
C ASN A 78 -15.55 22.21 9.79
N ILE A 79 -14.77 21.13 9.87
CA ILE A 79 -14.16 20.48 8.72
C ILE A 79 -15.23 19.59 8.05
N GLN A 80 -15.60 19.93 6.83
CA GLN A 80 -16.43 19.05 6.02
C GLN A 80 -15.57 17.93 5.43
N TYR A 81 -15.92 16.69 5.74
CA TYR A 81 -15.26 15.50 5.22
C TYR A 81 -16.32 14.42 4.95
N TRP A 82 -15.94 13.34 4.29
CA TRP A 82 -16.75 12.12 4.23
C TRP A 82 -15.87 10.87 4.11
N ILE A 83 -16.40 9.72 4.53
CA ILE A 83 -15.67 8.45 4.41
C ILE A 83 -15.50 8.05 2.94
N ALA A 84 -14.36 7.42 2.63
CA ALA A 84 -13.94 7.15 1.27
C ALA A 84 -13.25 5.78 1.13
N TYR A 85 -12.96 5.38 -0.11
CA TYR A 85 -12.19 4.19 -0.46
C TYR A 85 -12.59 2.93 0.32
N LYS A 86 -11.62 2.26 0.97
CA LYS A 86 -11.87 1.02 1.74
C LYS A 86 -12.70 1.26 3.00
N THR A 87 -12.74 2.50 3.51
CA THR A 87 -13.62 2.86 4.64
C THR A 87 -15.07 2.92 4.18
N LEU A 88 -15.33 3.50 3.00
CA LEU A 88 -16.65 3.48 2.35
C LEU A 88 -17.08 2.05 1.97
N LEU A 89 -16.15 1.21 1.51
CA LEU A 89 -16.39 -0.21 1.24
C LEU A 89 -16.87 -0.94 2.50
N GLY A 90 -16.19 -0.72 3.63
CA GLY A 90 -16.61 -1.28 4.92
C GLY A 90 -18.01 -0.83 5.32
N TYR A 91 -18.32 0.45 5.17
CA TYR A 91 -19.66 0.97 5.41
C TYR A 91 -20.71 0.27 4.55
N VAL A 92 -20.55 0.28 3.22
CA VAL A 92 -21.56 -0.25 2.29
C VAL A 92 -21.79 -1.75 2.46
N GLN A 93 -20.74 -2.52 2.79
CA GLN A 93 -20.87 -3.98 2.85
C GLN A 93 -21.31 -4.53 4.21
N ARG A 94 -21.13 -3.77 5.30
CA ARG A 94 -21.30 -4.27 6.67
C ARG A 94 -21.54 -3.20 7.75
N ASP A 95 -21.91 -1.99 7.35
CA ASP A 95 -22.14 -0.84 8.25
C ASP A 95 -20.96 -0.56 9.21
N GLY A 96 -19.72 -0.84 8.78
CA GLY A 96 -18.61 -0.80 9.72
C GLY A 96 -17.21 -1.04 9.18
N LEU A 97 -16.25 -1.11 10.10
CA LEU A 97 -14.85 -1.33 9.80
C LEU A 97 -14.63 -2.68 9.10
N LEU A 98 -13.85 -2.69 8.03
CA LEU A 98 -13.34 -3.95 7.47
C LEU A 98 -12.41 -4.62 8.49
N PRO A 99 -12.59 -5.91 8.83
CA PRO A 99 -11.80 -6.60 9.85
C PRO A 99 -10.28 -6.52 9.67
N HIS A 100 -9.86 -6.47 8.41
CA HIS A 100 -8.47 -6.42 7.96
C HIS A 100 -7.98 -5.00 7.64
N ALA A 101 -8.75 -3.96 7.96
CA ALA A 101 -8.32 -2.58 7.73
C ALA A 101 -7.02 -2.27 8.49
N LEU A 102 -6.09 -1.58 7.83
CA LEU A 102 -4.82 -1.11 8.40
C LEU A 102 -4.84 0.40 8.69
N ASN A 103 -5.64 1.13 7.92
CA ASN A 103 -5.90 2.56 8.06
C ASN A 103 -7.36 2.84 7.66
N LEU A 104 -7.76 4.10 7.81
CA LEU A 104 -9.02 4.62 7.29
C LEU A 104 -8.74 5.66 6.22
N ASP A 105 -9.75 5.95 5.40
CA ASP A 105 -9.67 6.93 4.34
C ASP A 105 -10.91 7.83 4.39
N ILE A 106 -10.65 9.13 4.29
CA ILE A 106 -11.67 10.16 4.13
C ILE A 106 -11.28 11.09 3.00
N LEU A 107 -12.26 11.82 2.49
CA LEU A 107 -12.07 12.91 1.54
C LEU A 107 -12.43 14.24 2.19
N VAL A 108 -11.70 15.28 1.79
CA VAL A 108 -11.97 16.69 2.06
C VAL A 108 -11.85 17.44 0.73
N MET A 109 -12.63 18.49 0.52
CA MET A 109 -12.45 19.32 -0.68
C MET A 109 -11.04 19.91 -0.70
N ALA A 110 -10.36 19.87 -1.84
CA ALA A 110 -8.96 20.26 -1.95
C ALA A 110 -8.71 21.70 -1.48
N GLN A 111 -9.66 22.59 -1.77
CA GLN A 111 -9.66 24.00 -1.33
C GLN A 111 -9.72 24.18 0.19
N ASP A 112 -10.25 23.21 0.93
CA ASP A 112 -10.34 23.24 2.40
C ASP A 112 -9.08 22.65 3.06
N THR A 113 -8.09 22.21 2.29
CA THR A 113 -6.82 21.69 2.82
C THR A 113 -6.05 22.76 3.60
N SER A 114 -6.21 24.04 3.27
CA SER A 114 -5.60 25.15 4.02
C SER A 114 -6.09 25.20 5.48
N HIS A 115 -7.36 24.88 5.74
CA HIS A 115 -7.88 24.78 7.11
C HIS A 115 -7.19 23.65 7.89
N LEU A 116 -6.84 22.54 7.23
CA LEU A 116 -6.05 21.47 7.86
C LEU A 116 -4.65 21.95 8.25
N ALA A 117 -4.05 22.84 7.45
CA ALA A 117 -2.75 23.45 7.76
C ALA A 117 -2.79 24.30 9.03
N GLU A 118 -3.87 25.06 9.24
CA GLU A 118 -4.07 25.81 10.48
C GLU A 118 -4.17 24.87 11.68
N LEU A 119 -4.91 23.77 11.55
CA LEU A 119 -5.06 22.77 12.63
C LEU A 119 -3.76 22.07 12.98
N CYS A 120 -2.85 21.86 12.02
CA CYS A 120 -1.52 21.32 12.28
C CYS A 120 -0.69 22.19 13.25
N THR A 121 -1.00 23.48 13.37
CA THR A 121 -0.31 24.38 14.30
C THR A 121 -0.85 24.30 15.73
N LEU A 122 -2.00 23.66 15.93
CA LEU A 122 -2.67 23.55 17.22
C LEU A 122 -2.20 22.30 17.98
N ASN A 123 -1.91 22.47 19.27
CA ASN A 123 -1.70 21.33 20.16
C ASN A 123 -3.05 20.86 20.75
N PHE A 124 -3.82 20.12 19.96
CA PHE A 124 -5.16 19.65 20.35
C PHE A 124 -5.14 18.30 21.10
N SER A 125 -4.03 17.55 21.06
CA SER A 125 -3.96 16.23 21.71
C SER A 125 -2.53 15.74 21.93
N SER A 126 -2.30 15.07 23.07
CA SER A 126 -1.07 14.31 23.32
C SER A 126 -1.04 12.93 22.66
N ASN A 127 -2.21 12.39 22.27
CA ASN A 127 -2.32 11.04 21.71
C ASN A 127 -2.46 11.03 20.18
N TYR A 128 -2.91 12.15 19.61
CA TYR A 128 -3.19 12.27 18.18
C TYR A 128 -2.36 13.38 17.56
N GLU A 129 -2.08 13.23 16.27
CA GLU A 129 -1.33 14.18 15.48
C GLU A 129 -1.99 14.35 14.12
N LEU A 130 -2.12 15.59 13.66
CA LEU A 130 -2.47 15.87 12.27
C LEU A 130 -1.19 16.27 11.54
N LYS A 131 -0.80 15.49 10.54
CA LYS A 131 0.34 15.79 9.67
C LYS A 131 -0.15 16.17 8.28
N LEU A 132 0.23 17.35 7.83
CA LEU A 132 -0.04 17.81 6.47
C LEU A 132 1.20 17.59 5.60
N HIS A 133 0.99 17.11 4.38
CA HIS A 133 2.06 16.95 3.40
C HIS A 133 2.58 18.34 2.98
N PRO A 134 3.88 18.66 3.06
CA PRO A 134 4.40 19.99 2.73
C PRO A 134 4.07 20.46 1.30
N GLN A 135 3.89 19.51 0.37
CA GLN A 135 3.51 19.75 -1.02
C GLN A 135 2.05 19.39 -1.33
N TRP A 136 1.14 19.51 -0.35
CA TRP A 136 -0.29 19.20 -0.51
C TRP A 136 -0.96 19.98 -1.67
N PHE A 137 -0.43 21.15 -2.02
CA PHE A 137 -0.92 22.00 -3.12
C PHE A 137 -0.54 21.46 -4.51
N ILE A 138 0.43 20.56 -4.61
CA ILE A 138 0.80 19.91 -5.88
C ILE A 138 -0.25 18.85 -6.17
N VAL A 139 -1.07 19.03 -7.20
CA VAL A 139 -2.18 18.12 -7.52
C VAL A 139 -1.68 16.75 -8.02
N GLU A 140 -0.60 16.76 -8.81
CA GLU A 140 -0.03 15.56 -9.41
C GLU A 140 0.86 14.83 -8.39
N LYS A 141 0.43 13.64 -7.95
CA LYS A 141 1.14 12.91 -6.90
C LYS A 141 2.58 12.53 -7.25
N THR A 142 2.88 12.34 -8.54
CA THR A 142 4.21 12.00 -9.08
C THR A 142 5.22 13.12 -8.89
N LYS A 143 4.74 14.36 -8.72
CA LYS A 143 5.56 15.56 -8.47
C LYS A 143 5.77 15.83 -6.98
N ARG A 144 5.22 14.99 -6.10
CA ARG A 144 5.40 15.09 -4.64
C ARG A 144 6.57 14.22 -4.20
N SER A 145 7.33 14.73 -3.24
CA SER A 145 8.47 14.07 -2.60
C SER A 145 8.09 13.65 -1.18
N TYR A 146 8.75 12.60 -0.68
CA TYR A 146 8.67 12.26 0.75
C TYR A 146 9.44 13.27 1.60
N PHE A 147 8.93 13.58 2.79
CA PHE A 147 9.60 14.43 3.79
C PHE A 147 9.84 13.63 5.08
N ASN A 148 10.58 12.53 4.97
CA ASN A 148 10.80 11.57 6.07
C ASN A 148 11.44 12.22 7.31
N GLN A 149 12.30 13.23 7.13
CA GLN A 149 12.92 13.96 8.25
C GLN A 149 11.89 14.75 9.08
N GLU A 150 10.76 15.12 8.48
CA GLU A 150 9.62 15.76 9.12
C GLU A 150 8.56 14.71 9.56
N GLY A 151 8.88 13.43 9.40
CA GLY A 151 8.01 12.29 9.67
C GLY A 151 6.79 12.25 8.75
N ILE A 152 6.92 12.74 7.52
CA ILE A 152 5.93 12.62 6.44
C ILE A 152 6.40 11.49 5.51
N ASP A 153 5.90 10.29 5.81
CA ASP A 153 6.18 9.02 5.13
C ASP A 153 5.13 8.68 4.04
N PHE A 154 4.43 9.69 3.55
CA PHE A 154 3.38 9.57 2.56
C PHE A 154 3.51 10.69 1.54
N VAL A 155 3.05 10.44 0.31
CA VAL A 155 3.02 11.45 -0.77
C VAL A 155 1.62 11.64 -1.36
N GLU A 156 0.77 10.63 -1.22
CA GLU A 156 -0.50 10.56 -1.97
C GLU A 156 -1.63 11.33 -1.29
N PRO A 157 -2.02 11.04 -0.02
CA PRO A 157 -2.99 11.87 0.67
C PRO A 157 -2.41 13.24 0.99
N ASN A 158 -3.28 14.25 1.13
CA ASN A 158 -2.84 15.59 1.54
C ASN A 158 -2.43 15.61 3.00
N ALA A 159 -3.07 14.81 3.86
CA ALA A 159 -2.75 14.74 5.28
C ALA A 159 -2.98 13.35 5.86
N ARG A 160 -2.42 13.10 7.05
CA ARG A 160 -2.73 11.96 7.90
C ARG A 160 -3.11 12.42 9.30
N PHE A 161 -4.20 11.88 9.82
CA PHE A 161 -4.54 11.96 11.24
C PHE A 161 -4.09 10.68 11.94
N ILE A 162 -3.11 10.78 12.83
CA ILE A 162 -2.30 9.67 13.33
C ILE A 162 -2.57 9.46 14.82
N ASN A 163 -2.77 8.22 15.23
CA ASN A 163 -2.65 7.81 16.62
C ASN A 163 -1.17 7.52 16.92
N ARG A 164 -0.57 8.33 17.81
CA ARG A 164 0.87 8.29 18.11
C ARG A 164 1.32 6.96 18.72
N LYS A 165 0.45 6.29 19.50
CA LYS A 165 0.78 5.07 20.24
C LYS A 165 0.68 3.83 19.37
N ASP A 166 -0.44 3.70 18.66
CA ASP A 166 -0.78 2.46 17.95
C ASP A 166 -0.34 2.52 16.47
N HIS A 167 0.18 3.66 16.01
CA HIS A 167 0.65 3.92 14.65
C HIS A 167 -0.38 3.66 13.54
N VAL A 168 -1.66 3.60 13.89
CA VAL A 168 -2.78 3.63 12.94
C VAL A 168 -3.11 5.07 12.55
N HIS A 169 -3.71 5.26 11.37
CA HIS A 169 -4.01 6.59 10.86
C HIS A 169 -5.26 6.62 9.96
N ILE A 170 -5.75 7.83 9.74
CA ILE A 170 -6.72 8.18 8.70
C ILE A 170 -5.97 8.95 7.61
N ASN A 171 -5.99 8.46 6.38
CA ASN A 171 -5.55 9.22 5.21
C ASN A 171 -6.64 10.22 4.82
N ILE A 172 -6.23 11.46 4.61
CA ILE A 172 -7.10 12.56 4.22
C ILE A 172 -6.79 12.92 2.77
N TRP A 173 -7.65 12.47 1.87
CA TRP A 173 -7.50 12.60 0.43
C TRP A 173 -8.18 13.88 -0.07
N PRO A 174 -7.62 14.56 -1.08
CA PRO A 174 -8.28 15.69 -1.71
C PRO A 174 -9.37 15.24 -2.69
N MET A 175 -10.50 15.95 -2.67
CA MET A 175 -11.52 15.94 -3.71
C MET A 175 -11.49 17.26 -4.48
N TYR A 176 -11.47 17.22 -5.81
CA TYR A 176 -11.43 18.40 -6.66
C TYR A 176 -12.80 18.65 -7.30
N ASP A 177 -13.20 19.89 -7.50
CA ASP A 177 -14.40 20.29 -8.26
C ASP A 177 -14.12 20.53 -9.76
N TYR A 178 -12.92 20.16 -10.20
CA TYR A 178 -12.47 20.14 -11.58
C TYR A 178 -11.70 18.84 -11.85
N ASN A 179 -11.50 18.49 -13.12
CA ASN A 179 -10.62 17.39 -13.50
C ASN A 179 -9.22 17.94 -13.85
N PRO A 180 -8.17 17.61 -13.10
CA PRO A 180 -6.82 18.17 -13.31
C PRO A 180 -6.19 17.83 -14.68
N ASN A 181 -6.68 16.78 -15.36
CA ASN A 181 -6.20 16.39 -16.69
C ASN A 181 -7.03 17.00 -17.83
N GLN A 182 -8.11 17.73 -17.55
CA GLN A 182 -8.92 18.36 -18.58
C GLN A 182 -8.48 19.81 -18.81
N THR A 183 -8.14 20.13 -20.05
CA THR A 183 -7.74 21.48 -20.48
C THR A 183 -8.92 22.39 -20.87
N ARG A 184 -10.13 21.85 -20.99
CA ARG A 184 -11.37 22.60 -21.27
C ARG A 184 -12.55 22.04 -20.48
N ILE A 185 -13.26 22.92 -19.77
CA ILE A 185 -14.55 22.62 -19.15
C ILE A 185 -15.63 22.88 -20.21
N GLU A 186 -16.40 21.85 -20.59
CA GLU A 186 -17.53 22.02 -21.50
C GLU A 186 -18.58 22.95 -20.87
N LYS A 187 -19.04 23.96 -21.61
CA LYS A 187 -19.88 25.05 -21.07
C LYS A 187 -21.27 24.63 -20.55
N ASN A 188 -21.65 23.36 -20.65
CA ASN A 188 -22.96 22.82 -20.25
C ASN A 188 -22.86 21.45 -19.56
N SER A 189 -21.70 21.07 -19.01
CA SER A 189 -21.56 19.79 -18.30
C SER A 189 -22.17 19.84 -16.90
N GLN A 190 -22.68 18.71 -16.42
CA GLN A 190 -23.07 18.57 -15.01
C GLN A 190 -21.87 18.89 -14.09
N PRO A 191 -22.08 19.52 -12.92
CA PRO A 191 -21.00 19.73 -11.96
C PRO A 191 -20.40 18.40 -11.54
N MET A 192 -19.09 18.24 -11.73
CA MET A 192 -18.37 17.01 -11.40
C MET A 192 -17.46 17.22 -10.20
N LEU A 193 -17.23 16.15 -9.47
CA LEU A 193 -16.16 16.03 -8.50
C LEU A 193 -15.16 15.00 -9.01
N THR A 194 -13.88 15.23 -8.81
CA THR A 194 -12.81 14.36 -9.31
C THR A 194 -11.89 13.94 -8.17
N GLU A 195 -11.62 12.63 -8.12
CA GLU A 195 -10.69 12.00 -7.20
C GLU A 195 -9.83 10.96 -7.92
N TYR A 196 -8.92 10.33 -7.19
CA TYR A 196 -8.14 9.20 -7.69
C TYR A 196 -8.92 7.89 -7.56
N ASP A 197 -8.85 7.02 -8.56
CA ASP A 197 -9.29 5.64 -8.44
C ASP A 197 -8.24 4.76 -7.74
N ARG A 198 -8.54 3.45 -7.58
CA ARG A 198 -7.61 2.48 -6.98
C ARG A 198 -6.28 2.29 -7.75
N ASN A 199 -6.23 2.72 -9.01
CA ASN A 199 -5.06 2.68 -9.87
C ASN A 199 -4.43 4.08 -10.00
N TYR A 200 -4.85 5.04 -9.19
CA TYR A 200 -4.43 6.44 -9.20
C TYR A 200 -4.65 7.15 -10.54
N LYS A 201 -5.73 6.80 -11.23
CA LYS A 201 -6.23 7.54 -12.38
C LYS A 201 -7.33 8.49 -11.93
N TRP A 202 -7.38 9.67 -12.55
CA TRP A 202 -8.45 10.62 -12.32
C TRP A 202 -9.80 10.03 -12.72
N LYS A 203 -10.76 10.10 -11.80
CA LYS A 203 -12.12 9.62 -11.98
C LYS A 203 -13.06 10.73 -11.54
N SER A 204 -13.94 11.14 -12.44
CA SER A 204 -14.93 12.20 -12.20
C SER A 204 -16.32 11.59 -12.03
N SER A 205 -17.02 11.99 -10.97
CA SER A 205 -18.41 11.60 -10.68
C SER A 205 -19.30 12.84 -10.51
N PRO A 206 -20.62 12.75 -10.82
CA PRO A 206 -21.55 13.85 -10.60
C PRO A 206 -21.56 14.32 -9.15
N LYS A 207 -21.62 15.64 -8.94
CA LYS A 207 -21.56 16.27 -7.61
C LYS A 207 -22.70 15.79 -6.71
N GLU A 208 -23.88 15.50 -7.26
CA GLU A 208 -25.04 15.02 -6.51
C GLU A 208 -24.89 13.57 -6.00
N TRP A 209 -23.87 12.83 -6.42
CA TRP A 209 -23.56 11.53 -5.82
C TRP A 209 -22.85 11.70 -4.47
N THR A 210 -22.16 12.81 -4.27
CA THR A 210 -21.50 13.14 -2.99
C THR A 210 -22.39 14.02 -2.13
N PHE A 211 -22.95 15.09 -2.70
CA PHE A 211 -23.71 16.09 -1.94
C PHE A 211 -25.23 15.97 -2.16
N PRO A 212 -26.07 16.27 -1.15
CA PRO A 212 -25.68 16.66 0.21
C PRO A 212 -25.12 15.48 1.01
N LEU A 213 -24.08 15.74 1.82
CA LEU A 213 -23.54 14.73 2.72
C LEU A 213 -24.61 14.30 3.74
N GLN A 214 -24.58 13.03 4.11
CA GLN A 214 -25.50 12.46 5.09
C GLN A 214 -24.76 11.95 6.31
N LYS A 215 -25.42 11.92 7.46
CA LYS A 215 -24.87 11.29 8.67
C LYS A 215 -25.15 9.79 8.64
N CYS A 216 -24.12 8.99 8.81
CA CYS A 216 -24.17 7.53 8.81
C CYS A 216 -23.44 6.98 10.04
N LEU A 217 -23.69 5.70 10.36
CA LEU A 217 -23.01 4.99 11.45
C LEU A 217 -21.99 4.02 10.86
N LEU A 218 -20.70 4.28 11.08
CA LEU A 218 -19.63 3.32 10.78
C LEU A 218 -19.22 2.65 12.09
N SER A 219 -19.56 1.37 12.29
CA SER A 219 -19.29 0.65 13.54
C SER A 219 -19.80 1.43 14.77
N GLY A 220 -21.00 2.00 14.67
CA GLY A 220 -21.63 2.80 15.72
C GLY A 220 -21.09 4.23 15.87
N ILE A 221 -20.05 4.62 15.13
CA ILE A 221 -19.51 5.99 15.15
C ILE A 221 -20.22 6.83 14.09
N LYS A 222 -20.82 7.95 14.51
CA LYS A 222 -21.52 8.87 13.62
C LYS A 222 -20.53 9.69 12.79
N VAL A 223 -20.44 9.40 11.49
CA VAL A 223 -19.55 10.06 10.53
C VAL A 223 -20.36 10.67 9.38
N TRP A 224 -19.67 11.35 8.45
CA TRP A 224 -20.26 11.84 7.22
C TRP A 224 -20.06 10.83 6.08
N CYS A 225 -21.13 10.55 5.34
CA CYS A 225 -21.14 9.73 4.14
C CYS A 225 -21.58 10.58 2.93
N PRO A 226 -21.16 10.22 1.72
CA PRO A 226 -21.71 10.80 0.50
C PRO A 226 -23.21 10.46 0.35
N ALA A 227 -23.94 11.23 -0.46
CA ALA A 227 -25.37 11.05 -0.74
C ALA A 227 -25.70 9.70 -1.41
N GLY A 228 -24.80 9.19 -2.25
CA GLY A 228 -24.92 7.93 -2.98
C GLY A 228 -23.68 7.06 -2.80
N PRO A 229 -23.46 6.47 -1.61
CA PRO A 229 -22.24 5.72 -1.29
C PRO A 229 -22.05 4.50 -2.21
N GLU A 230 -23.12 3.81 -2.59
CA GLU A 230 -23.09 2.69 -3.53
C GLU A 230 -22.73 3.15 -4.95
N LYS A 231 -23.24 4.31 -5.39
CA LYS A 231 -22.96 4.84 -6.73
C LYS A 231 -21.48 5.17 -6.89
N ILE A 232 -20.91 5.87 -5.91
CA ILE A 232 -19.48 6.20 -5.88
C ILE A 232 -18.65 4.91 -5.83
N GLY A 233 -19.02 3.98 -4.94
CA GLY A 233 -18.35 2.69 -4.81
C GLY A 233 -18.31 1.89 -6.13
N VAL A 234 -19.46 1.70 -6.77
CA VAL A 234 -19.54 1.00 -8.06
C VAL A 234 -18.77 1.75 -9.15
N HIS A 235 -18.80 3.07 -9.16
CA HIS A 235 -18.09 3.87 -10.15
C HIS A 235 -16.57 3.76 -10.06
N LEU A 236 -16.03 3.65 -8.84
CA LEU A 236 -14.58 3.54 -8.59
C LEU A 236 -14.06 2.10 -8.65
N TYR A 237 -14.86 1.13 -8.24
CA TYR A 237 -14.41 -0.25 -8.01
C TYR A 237 -15.14 -1.30 -8.86
N GLY A 238 -16.21 -0.94 -9.55
CA GLY A 238 -17.08 -1.84 -10.29
C GLY A 238 -18.15 -2.51 -9.41
N GLN A 239 -18.98 -3.35 -10.03
CA GLN A 239 -20.16 -3.95 -9.37
C GLN A 239 -19.80 -4.83 -8.17
N SER A 240 -18.59 -5.40 -8.15
CA SER A 240 -18.08 -6.20 -7.03
C SER A 240 -17.95 -5.41 -5.73
N PHE A 241 -18.01 -4.07 -5.77
CA PHE A 241 -18.03 -3.23 -4.57
C PHE A 241 -19.22 -3.53 -3.65
N LEU A 242 -20.38 -3.86 -4.22
CA LEU A 242 -21.60 -4.16 -3.46
C LEU A 242 -21.59 -5.58 -2.88
N ILE A 243 -20.73 -6.46 -3.40
CA ILE A 243 -20.62 -7.84 -2.96
C ILE A 243 -19.64 -7.89 -1.79
N LYS A 244 -20.03 -8.55 -0.70
CA LYS A 244 -19.20 -8.71 0.49
C LYS A 244 -17.78 -9.12 0.10
N SER A 245 -16.79 -8.36 0.60
CA SER A 245 -15.39 -8.56 0.26
C SER A 245 -15.01 -10.04 0.46
N PRO A 246 -14.39 -10.67 -0.55
CA PRO A 246 -13.95 -12.06 -0.45
C PRO A 246 -12.84 -12.25 0.58
N ILE A 247 -12.32 -11.18 1.22
CA ILE A 247 -11.27 -11.34 2.22
C ILE A 247 -11.82 -11.99 3.49
N GLU A 248 -11.37 -13.22 3.73
CA GLU A 248 -11.74 -14.10 4.83
C GLU A 248 -10.54 -14.44 5.71
N CYS A 249 -10.82 -14.87 6.94
CA CYS A 249 -9.77 -15.34 7.83
C CYS A 249 -9.37 -16.78 7.46
N ILE A 250 -8.21 -16.95 6.82
CA ILE A 250 -7.71 -18.25 6.38
C ILE A 250 -6.42 -18.56 7.14
N ASN A 251 -6.60 -19.31 8.23
CA ASN A 251 -5.59 -19.73 9.20
C ASN A 251 -4.67 -18.60 9.66
N GLY A 252 -5.23 -17.74 10.51
CA GLY A 252 -4.47 -16.68 11.17
C GLY A 252 -4.08 -15.51 10.27
N ALA A 253 -4.53 -15.46 9.02
CA ALA A 253 -4.29 -14.36 8.09
C ALA A 253 -5.53 -14.02 7.26
N TRP A 254 -5.73 -12.74 6.98
CA TRP A 254 -6.78 -12.26 6.08
C TRP A 254 -6.38 -12.52 4.62
N LYS A 255 -7.15 -13.34 3.89
CA LYS A 255 -6.87 -13.75 2.50
C LYS A 255 -8.13 -13.70 1.64
N LYS A 256 -7.98 -13.47 0.33
CA LYS A 256 -9.12 -13.49 -0.60
C LYS A 256 -9.67 -14.93 -0.73
N SER A 257 -10.96 -15.12 -0.58
CA SER A 257 -11.67 -16.36 -0.82
C SER A 257 -11.68 -16.65 -2.32
N HIS A 258 -11.51 -17.92 -2.65
CA HIS A 258 -11.55 -18.39 -4.03
C HIS A 258 -13.03 -18.45 -4.47
N GLU A 259 -13.44 -17.64 -5.44
CA GLU A 259 -14.70 -17.86 -6.19
C GLU A 259 -14.36 -18.31 -7.61
N ASP A 260 -14.88 -19.49 -7.97
CA ASP A 260 -14.74 -20.23 -9.23
C ASP A 260 -15.63 -19.68 -10.37
N ILE A 261 -15.17 -19.85 -11.62
CA ILE A 261 -16.02 -20.08 -12.80
C ILE A 261 -15.48 -21.30 -13.56
N SER A 262 -16.12 -22.46 -13.32
CA SER A 262 -16.58 -23.54 -14.24
C SER A 262 -15.80 -23.78 -15.56
N THR A 263 -15.42 -24.97 -16.02
CA THR A 263 -15.87 -26.38 -15.92
C THR A 263 -14.69 -27.25 -16.38
N ILE A 264 -14.34 -28.37 -15.74
CA ILE A 264 -14.73 -29.74 -16.14
C ILE A 264 -14.37 -30.66 -14.97
N GLU A 265 -15.29 -31.57 -14.69
CA GLU A 265 -15.27 -32.65 -13.73
C GLU A 265 -13.92 -33.38 -13.63
N THR A 266 -13.44 -33.59 -12.41
CA THR A 266 -13.13 -34.95 -11.95
C THR A 266 -13.24 -34.99 -10.42
N THR A 267 -14.00 -35.98 -9.97
CA THR A 267 -14.22 -36.41 -8.59
C THR A 267 -13.03 -36.22 -7.65
N HIS A 268 -13.18 -35.38 -6.62
CA HIS A 268 -12.37 -35.49 -5.42
C HIS A 268 -13.25 -35.62 -4.18
N THR A 269 -13.28 -36.85 -3.69
CA THR A 269 -13.66 -37.25 -2.34
C THR A 269 -13.11 -36.30 -1.29
N GLN A 270 -13.97 -35.89 -0.36
CA GLN A 270 -13.62 -35.14 0.84
C GLN A 270 -12.56 -35.92 1.64
N THR A 271 -11.35 -35.40 1.68
CA THR A 271 -10.35 -35.72 2.71
C THR A 271 -9.91 -34.43 3.38
N THR A 272 -10.32 -34.30 4.64
CA THR A 272 -9.75 -33.40 5.66
C THR A 272 -8.24 -33.26 5.48
N THR A 273 -7.79 -32.11 4.98
CA THR A 273 -6.37 -31.81 4.82
C THR A 273 -5.95 -30.82 5.90
N THR A 274 -5.16 -31.32 6.85
CA THR A 274 -4.34 -30.53 7.77
C THR A 274 -3.53 -29.49 6.99
N ARG A 275 -3.61 -28.19 7.35
CA ARG A 275 -2.82 -27.14 6.70
C ARG A 275 -1.34 -27.38 6.97
N LEU A 276 -0.59 -27.53 5.89
CA LEU A 276 0.85 -27.72 5.92
C LEU A 276 1.54 -26.49 6.55
N SER A 277 2.56 -26.71 7.37
CA SER A 277 3.50 -25.65 7.78
C SER A 277 4.19 -25.03 6.56
N ASP A 278 4.83 -23.84 6.70
CA ASP A 278 5.58 -23.25 5.58
C ASP A 278 6.65 -24.22 5.05
N GLU A 279 7.32 -24.97 5.94
CA GLU A 279 8.27 -26.02 5.54
C GLU A 279 7.57 -27.15 4.77
N GLU A 280 6.46 -27.67 5.27
CA GLU A 280 5.71 -28.74 4.61
C GLU A 280 5.12 -28.30 3.26
N PHE A 281 4.73 -27.03 3.13
CA PHE A 281 4.28 -26.42 1.89
C PHE A 281 5.40 -26.38 0.85
N ILE A 282 6.59 -25.92 1.25
CA ILE A 282 7.78 -25.91 0.39
C ILE A 282 8.18 -27.34 0.01
N GLU A 283 8.16 -28.30 0.94
CA GLU A 283 8.42 -29.72 0.64
C GLU A 283 7.43 -30.31 -0.36
N LYS A 284 6.15 -29.92 -0.29
CA LYS A 284 5.16 -30.32 -1.29
C LYS A 284 5.51 -29.79 -2.68
N ILE A 285 5.89 -28.52 -2.78
CA ILE A 285 6.28 -27.88 -4.05
C ILE A 285 7.52 -28.58 -4.64
N LEU A 286 8.53 -28.87 -3.81
CA LEU A 286 9.79 -29.48 -4.23
C LEU A 286 9.62 -30.81 -4.96
N LYS A 287 8.57 -31.58 -4.66
CA LYS A 287 8.24 -32.84 -5.37
C LYS A 287 8.00 -32.63 -6.86
N SER A 288 7.57 -31.44 -7.28
CA SER A 288 7.32 -31.08 -8.68
C SER A 288 8.51 -30.43 -9.39
N VAL A 289 9.59 -30.11 -8.66
CA VAL A 289 10.79 -29.51 -9.21
C VAL A 289 11.80 -30.62 -9.54
N PRO A 290 12.22 -30.78 -10.81
CA PRO A 290 13.27 -31.72 -11.19
C PRO A 290 14.60 -31.50 -10.47
N ILE A 291 15.40 -32.55 -10.37
CA ILE A 291 16.79 -32.50 -9.91
C ILE A 291 17.71 -33.13 -10.94
N CYS A 292 18.96 -32.73 -10.88
CA CYS A 292 20.06 -33.23 -11.66
C CYS A 292 21.34 -33.36 -10.81
N GLU A 293 21.66 -32.33 -10.02
CA GLU A 293 22.85 -32.27 -9.17
C GLU A 293 22.50 -32.61 -7.72
N SER A 294 23.50 -33.05 -6.95
CA SER A 294 23.29 -33.52 -5.57
C SER A 294 22.81 -32.43 -4.60
N ASP A 295 23.12 -31.16 -4.87
CA ASP A 295 22.76 -29.99 -4.06
C ASP A 295 21.46 -29.31 -4.50
N ASP A 296 20.84 -29.75 -5.59
CA ASP A 296 19.65 -29.13 -6.17
C ASP A 296 18.51 -29.00 -5.15
N ARG A 297 18.28 -30.02 -4.32
CA ARG A 297 17.17 -30.02 -3.36
C ARG A 297 17.29 -28.91 -2.33
N ASP A 298 18.48 -28.75 -1.76
CA ASP A 298 18.72 -27.74 -0.74
C ASP A 298 18.67 -26.33 -1.36
N ARG A 299 19.26 -26.16 -2.54
CA ARG A 299 19.20 -24.91 -3.28
C ARG A 299 17.77 -24.51 -3.61
N GLN A 300 17.01 -25.41 -4.23
CA GLN A 300 15.60 -25.17 -4.59
C GLN A 300 14.75 -24.84 -3.36
N ARG A 301 14.96 -25.53 -2.24
CA ARG A 301 14.27 -25.25 -0.98
C ARG A 301 14.51 -23.81 -0.54
N TYR A 302 15.77 -23.39 -0.46
CA TYR A 302 16.09 -22.03 -0.05
C TYR A 302 15.55 -20.98 -1.02
N LEU A 303 15.64 -21.20 -2.33
CA LEU A 303 15.10 -20.26 -3.33
C LEU A 303 13.59 -20.10 -3.19
N LEU A 304 12.84 -21.18 -3.03
CA LEU A 304 11.39 -21.12 -2.80
C LEU A 304 11.06 -20.42 -1.48
N SER A 305 11.79 -20.71 -0.39
CA SER A 305 11.63 -19.99 0.88
C SER A 305 11.95 -18.50 0.74
N MET A 306 12.94 -18.12 -0.07
CA MET A 306 13.27 -16.72 -0.34
C MET A 306 12.16 -16.00 -1.09
N VAL A 307 11.55 -16.61 -2.12
CA VAL A 307 10.40 -16.04 -2.84
C VAL A 307 9.23 -15.82 -1.88
N GLN A 308 8.92 -16.82 -1.04
CA GLN A 308 7.82 -16.74 -0.10
C GLN A 308 8.05 -15.62 0.94
N ALA A 309 9.24 -15.56 1.53
CA ALA A 309 9.60 -14.54 2.50
C ALA A 309 9.60 -13.13 1.88
N TRP A 310 10.13 -12.98 0.66
CA TRP A 310 10.09 -11.73 -0.08
C TRP A 310 8.65 -11.29 -0.39
N SER A 311 7.79 -12.20 -0.86
CA SER A 311 6.39 -11.88 -1.12
C SER A 311 5.67 -11.39 0.14
N HIS A 312 5.86 -12.06 1.28
CA HIS A 312 5.28 -11.63 2.55
C HIS A 312 5.80 -10.24 2.99
N LEU A 313 7.09 -9.99 2.80
CA LEU A 313 7.68 -8.68 3.09
C LEU A 313 7.10 -7.59 2.18
N ALA A 314 7.02 -7.87 0.88
CA ALA A 314 6.49 -6.95 -0.10
C ALA A 314 5.01 -6.63 0.15
N GLU A 315 4.20 -7.62 0.52
CA GLU A 315 2.81 -7.41 0.93
C GLU A 315 2.72 -6.56 2.20
N LYS A 316 3.48 -6.92 3.25
CA LYS A 316 3.50 -6.20 4.54
C LYS A 316 3.85 -4.73 4.39
N TYR A 317 4.83 -4.41 3.54
CA TYR A 317 5.31 -3.04 3.34
C TYR A 317 4.81 -2.39 2.06
N ASN A 318 3.86 -3.01 1.34
CA ASN A 318 3.30 -2.52 0.07
C ASN A 318 4.39 -2.18 -0.99
N ILE A 319 5.38 -3.05 -1.15
CA ILE A 319 6.45 -2.89 -2.13
C ILE A 319 5.91 -3.35 -3.49
N GLN A 320 5.89 -2.45 -4.47
CA GLN A 320 5.61 -2.83 -5.84
C GLN A 320 6.87 -3.40 -6.48
N TYR A 321 6.77 -4.61 -7.00
CA TYR A 321 7.83 -5.30 -7.74
C TYR A 321 7.18 -6.21 -8.78
N TRP A 322 7.98 -6.76 -9.67
CA TRP A 322 7.57 -7.89 -10.50
C TRP A 322 8.69 -8.90 -10.63
N LEU A 323 8.34 -10.18 -10.82
CA LEU A 323 9.32 -11.21 -11.17
C LEU A 323 10.06 -10.78 -12.45
N SER A 324 11.39 -10.97 -12.47
CA SER A 324 12.23 -10.63 -13.62
C SER A 324 13.29 -11.71 -13.85
N PHE A 325 14.15 -11.51 -14.84
CA PHE A 325 15.25 -12.41 -15.20
C PHE A 325 14.87 -13.90 -15.26
N GLY A 326 15.73 -14.80 -14.78
CA GLY A 326 15.50 -16.25 -14.81
C GLY A 326 14.22 -16.63 -14.08
N THR A 327 13.88 -15.88 -13.02
CA THR A 327 12.65 -16.08 -12.24
C THR A 327 11.39 -15.85 -13.09
N LEU A 328 11.33 -14.79 -13.91
CA LEU A 328 10.21 -14.56 -14.83
C LEU A 328 10.16 -15.59 -15.95
N VAL A 329 11.33 -16.02 -16.46
CA VAL A 329 11.41 -17.09 -17.47
C VAL A 329 10.83 -18.39 -16.91
N GLY A 330 11.20 -18.78 -15.67
CA GLY A 330 10.63 -19.93 -14.98
C GLY A 330 9.11 -19.83 -14.81
N TYR A 331 8.60 -18.65 -14.42
CA TYR A 331 7.17 -18.40 -14.36
C TYR A 331 6.49 -18.63 -15.72
N VAL A 332 7.06 -18.10 -16.80
CA VAL A 332 6.46 -18.22 -18.14
C VAL A 332 6.49 -19.66 -18.65
N GLN A 333 7.61 -20.37 -18.48
CA GLN A 333 7.78 -21.73 -19.00
C GLN A 333 7.00 -22.78 -18.22
N ARG A 334 7.01 -22.67 -16.88
CA ARG A 334 6.54 -23.75 -16.00
C ARG A 334 5.82 -23.28 -14.74
N ARG A 335 5.40 -22.01 -14.69
CA ARG A 335 4.73 -21.40 -13.53
C ARG A 335 5.53 -21.50 -12.25
N GLY A 336 6.86 -21.53 -12.31
CA GLY A 336 7.69 -21.76 -11.13
C GLY A 336 9.18 -21.79 -11.41
N LEU A 337 9.93 -22.16 -10.38
CA LEU A 337 11.39 -22.18 -10.37
C LEU A 337 11.97 -23.01 -11.54
N LEU A 338 12.93 -22.46 -12.28
CA LEU A 338 13.74 -23.28 -13.17
C LEU A 338 14.63 -24.19 -12.30
N PRO A 339 14.70 -25.50 -12.56
CA PRO A 339 15.39 -26.44 -11.68
C PRO A 339 16.85 -26.10 -11.36
N HIS A 340 17.51 -25.42 -12.30
CA HIS A 340 18.91 -25.06 -12.30
C HIS A 340 19.20 -23.60 -11.94
N ASP A 341 18.18 -22.81 -11.59
CA ASP A 341 18.38 -21.44 -11.11
C ASP A 341 19.19 -21.44 -9.80
N LEU A 342 19.95 -20.36 -9.61
CA LEU A 342 20.85 -20.19 -8.46
C LEU A 342 20.41 -19.06 -7.52
N ASP A 343 19.54 -18.18 -8.02
CA ASP A 343 19.05 -16.97 -7.36
C ASP A 343 17.59 -16.70 -7.75
N ILE A 344 17.02 -15.67 -7.13
CA ILE A 344 15.69 -15.15 -7.43
C ILE A 344 15.84 -13.68 -7.79
N ASP A 345 15.17 -13.26 -8.85
CA ASP A 345 15.24 -11.91 -9.35
C ASP A 345 13.88 -11.24 -9.36
N VAL A 346 13.87 -10.01 -8.87
CA VAL A 346 12.73 -9.11 -8.98
C VAL A 346 13.18 -7.76 -9.50
N THR A 347 12.28 -7.06 -10.17
CA THR A 347 12.50 -5.68 -10.59
C THR A 347 11.50 -4.76 -9.91
N MET A 348 11.96 -3.55 -9.59
CA MET A 348 11.14 -2.46 -9.09
C MET A 348 11.58 -1.14 -9.71
N LEU A 349 10.75 -0.10 -9.63
CA LEU A 349 11.18 1.23 -10.09
C LEU A 349 12.36 1.72 -9.23
N SER A 350 13.38 2.28 -9.88
CA SER A 350 14.54 2.83 -9.19
C SER A 350 14.15 3.92 -8.19
N SER A 351 13.09 4.69 -8.51
CA SER A 351 12.47 5.70 -7.64
C SER A 351 11.94 5.13 -6.31
N ASP A 352 11.66 3.82 -6.24
CA ASP A 352 11.17 3.15 -5.05
C ASP A 352 12.32 2.58 -4.18
N THR A 353 13.58 2.63 -4.62
CA THR A 353 14.75 2.19 -3.84
C THR A 353 14.85 2.84 -2.44
N PRO A 354 14.53 4.15 -2.24
CA PRO A 354 14.49 4.75 -0.91
C PRO A 354 13.57 4.02 0.08
N LYS A 355 12.49 3.38 -0.40
CA LYS A 355 11.60 2.59 0.45
C LYS A 355 12.32 1.38 1.06
N LEU A 356 13.19 0.72 0.29
CA LEU A 356 14.00 -0.39 0.79
C LEU A 356 15.04 0.07 1.80
N ILE A 357 15.58 1.29 1.65
CA ILE A 357 16.50 1.89 2.63
C ILE A 357 15.78 2.06 3.97
N GLU A 358 14.56 2.59 3.97
CA GLU A 358 13.80 2.76 5.22
C GLU A 358 13.46 1.41 5.87
N ILE A 359 13.04 0.41 5.08
CA ILE A 359 12.77 -0.93 5.62
C ILE A 359 14.05 -1.58 6.16
N SER A 360 15.20 -1.40 5.50
CA SER A 360 16.48 -1.96 5.94
C SER A 360 16.95 -1.46 7.30
N LYS A 361 16.48 -0.27 7.72
CA LYS A 361 16.78 0.32 9.04
C LYS A 361 15.88 -0.25 10.15
N LEU A 362 14.80 -0.94 9.79
CA LEU A 362 13.88 -1.54 10.75
C LEU A 362 14.39 -2.89 11.22
N ASN A 363 14.14 -3.24 12.48
CA ASN A 363 14.31 -4.61 12.97
C ASN A 363 13.10 -5.48 12.59
N PHE A 364 12.90 -5.69 11.27
CA PHE A 364 11.71 -6.39 10.77
C PHE A 364 11.83 -7.92 10.83
N SER A 365 13.05 -8.45 11.00
CA SER A 365 13.32 -9.89 11.06
C SER A 365 14.67 -10.19 11.71
N SER A 366 14.75 -11.30 12.46
CA SER A 366 16.01 -11.88 12.92
C SER A 366 16.63 -12.87 11.91
N THR A 367 15.88 -13.26 10.87
CA THR A 367 16.30 -14.26 9.86
C THR A 367 16.76 -13.59 8.58
N TYR A 368 16.13 -12.47 8.21
CA TYR A 368 16.37 -11.78 6.96
C TYR A 368 16.91 -10.37 7.18
N GLU A 369 17.66 -9.85 6.22
CA GLU A 369 18.12 -8.46 6.16
C GLU A 369 17.91 -7.91 4.75
N ILE A 370 17.76 -6.59 4.61
CA ILE A 370 17.86 -5.91 3.32
C ILE A 370 19.17 -5.14 3.29
N LYS A 371 19.93 -5.31 2.21
CA LYS A 371 21.12 -4.52 1.95
C LYS A 371 20.93 -3.74 0.66
N VAL A 372 21.12 -2.42 0.73
CA VAL A 372 20.98 -1.52 -0.41
C VAL A 372 22.38 -1.08 -0.86
N GLN A 373 22.63 -1.09 -2.17
CA GLN A 373 23.89 -0.64 -2.74
C GLN A 373 24.05 0.87 -2.50
N PRO A 374 25.08 1.38 -1.79
CA PRO A 374 25.20 2.81 -1.46
C PRO A 374 25.24 3.74 -2.68
N GLN A 375 25.66 3.20 -3.82
CA GLN A 375 25.75 3.90 -5.10
C GLN A 375 24.58 3.60 -6.05
N TRP A 376 23.42 3.15 -5.55
CA TRP A 376 22.24 2.81 -6.37
C TRP A 376 21.76 3.95 -7.30
N LYS A 377 22.06 5.22 -6.95
CA LYS A 377 21.76 6.39 -7.80
C LYS A 377 22.61 6.48 -9.07
N ILE A 378 23.77 5.82 -9.09
CA ILE A 378 24.59 5.72 -10.30
C ILE A 378 23.90 4.72 -11.23
N VAL A 379 23.30 5.21 -12.30
CA VAL A 379 22.50 4.41 -13.25
C VAL A 379 23.36 3.39 -13.98
N ASP A 380 24.55 3.82 -14.41
CA ASP A 380 25.55 2.94 -15.03
C ASP A 380 26.25 2.10 -13.95
N GLU A 381 25.82 0.85 -13.82
CA GLU A 381 26.33 -0.08 -12.80
C GLU A 381 27.83 -0.34 -12.90
N LEU A 382 28.43 -0.23 -14.10
CA LEU A 382 29.87 -0.41 -14.29
C LEU A 382 30.70 0.68 -13.59
N LYS A 383 30.07 1.80 -13.23
CA LYS A 383 30.67 2.90 -12.45
C LYS A 383 30.49 2.74 -10.93
N ARG A 384 29.82 1.68 -10.47
CA ARG A 384 29.65 1.40 -9.05
C ARG A 384 30.82 0.55 -8.53
N SER A 385 31.07 0.67 -7.23
CA SER A 385 32.07 -0.07 -6.49
C SER A 385 31.44 -1.12 -5.58
N TYR A 386 32.22 -2.15 -5.23
CA TYR A 386 31.87 -3.05 -4.14
C TYR A 386 32.10 -2.37 -2.78
N PHE A 387 31.18 -2.58 -1.83
CA PHE A 387 31.32 -2.14 -0.44
C PHE A 387 31.42 -3.37 0.48
N ARG A 388 32.45 -4.20 0.25
CA ARG A 388 32.61 -5.51 0.91
C ARG A 388 32.70 -5.42 2.43
N LYS A 389 33.27 -4.32 2.96
CA LYS A 389 33.36 -4.05 4.40
C LYS A 389 31.98 -3.93 5.06
N ASP A 390 31.00 -3.43 4.30
CA ASP A 390 29.60 -3.30 4.74
C ASP A 390 28.76 -4.53 4.35
N GLY A 391 29.42 -5.58 3.84
CA GLY A 391 28.82 -6.81 3.34
C GLY A 391 27.99 -6.63 2.06
N ILE A 392 28.27 -5.59 1.27
CA ILE A 392 27.71 -5.37 -0.06
C ILE A 392 28.66 -5.97 -1.10
N ASN A 393 28.36 -7.21 -1.50
CA ASN A 393 29.16 -7.99 -2.45
C ASN A 393 28.53 -8.03 -3.85
N PHE A 394 27.74 -7.01 -4.21
CA PHE A 394 27.02 -6.91 -5.49
C PHE A 394 27.13 -5.48 -6.04
N ILE A 395 26.95 -5.35 -7.37
CA ILE A 395 27.06 -4.07 -8.10
C ILE A 395 25.76 -3.74 -8.84
N ALA A 396 25.28 -4.67 -9.66
CA ALA A 396 24.18 -4.47 -10.60
C ALA A 396 22.82 -4.24 -9.89
N PRO A 397 22.36 -5.11 -8.97
CA PRO A 397 21.13 -4.86 -8.23
C PRO A 397 21.22 -3.58 -7.39
N ASN A 398 20.08 -2.88 -7.25
CA ASN A 398 19.99 -1.76 -6.30
C ASN A 398 19.96 -2.26 -4.85
N ALA A 399 19.44 -3.46 -4.61
CA ALA A 399 19.39 -4.06 -3.29
C ALA A 399 19.35 -5.59 -3.35
N ARG A 400 19.61 -6.22 -2.20
CA ARG A 400 19.39 -7.65 -1.95
C ARG A 400 18.57 -7.84 -0.69
N PHE A 401 17.58 -8.72 -0.76
CA PHE A 401 16.92 -9.29 0.42
C PHE A 401 17.59 -10.62 0.75
N ILE A 402 18.22 -10.74 1.92
CA ILE A 402 19.21 -11.79 2.21
C ILE A 402 18.80 -12.59 3.45
N HIS A 403 18.89 -13.92 3.36
CA HIS A 403 18.84 -14.79 4.54
C HIS A 403 20.18 -14.70 5.30
N GLN A 404 20.15 -14.26 6.56
CA GLN A 404 21.36 -13.89 7.30
C GLN A 404 22.34 -15.05 7.47
N LYS A 405 21.84 -16.27 7.76
CA LYS A 405 22.67 -17.49 7.95
C LYS A 405 23.18 -18.11 6.64
N THR A 406 22.30 -18.36 5.66
CA THR A 406 22.63 -19.15 4.46
C THR A 406 23.11 -18.30 3.29
N ARG A 407 22.90 -16.98 3.34
CA ARG A 407 23.27 -15.99 2.32
C ARG A 407 22.56 -16.12 0.97
N TYR A 408 21.57 -17.01 0.85
CA TYR A 408 20.59 -16.96 -0.23
C TYR A 408 19.88 -15.61 -0.24
N HIS A 409 19.55 -15.14 -1.43
CA HIS A 409 19.04 -13.79 -1.61
C HIS A 409 18.05 -13.69 -2.77
N VAL A 410 17.25 -12.63 -2.71
CA VAL A 410 16.53 -12.08 -3.85
C VAL A 410 17.27 -10.85 -4.34
N ASP A 411 17.67 -10.83 -5.61
CA ASP A 411 18.24 -9.67 -6.29
C ASP A 411 17.13 -8.72 -6.72
N ILE A 412 17.31 -7.43 -6.39
CA ILE A 412 16.32 -6.39 -6.64
C ILE A 412 16.89 -5.39 -7.64
N PHE A 413 16.54 -5.60 -8.90
CA PHE A 413 17.02 -4.80 -10.03
C PHE A 413 16.17 -3.54 -10.24
N PRO A 414 16.80 -2.42 -10.65
CA PRO A 414 16.07 -1.21 -11.01
C PRO A 414 15.44 -1.28 -12.40
N ALA A 415 14.25 -0.71 -12.52
CA ALA A 415 13.70 -0.19 -13.77
C ALA A 415 13.66 1.34 -13.72
N TYR A 416 13.84 1.97 -14.88
CA TYR A 416 13.84 3.42 -15.02
C TYR A 416 12.68 3.86 -15.89
N ASP A 417 12.09 5.01 -15.57
CA ASP A 417 11.06 5.70 -16.36
C ASP A 417 11.65 6.72 -17.33
N PHE A 418 12.94 6.55 -17.66
CA PHE A 418 13.67 7.29 -18.67
C PHE A 418 14.65 6.33 -19.37
N ASN A 419 15.20 6.73 -20.51
CA ASN A 419 16.27 5.97 -21.16
C ASN A 419 17.65 6.59 -20.83
N PRO A 420 18.53 5.86 -20.12
CA PRO A 420 19.82 6.39 -19.67
C PRO A 420 20.80 6.79 -20.76
N THR A 421 20.65 6.29 -22.00
CA THR A 421 21.55 6.64 -23.11
C THR A 421 21.36 8.07 -23.62
N TYR A 422 20.20 8.70 -23.36
CA TYR A 422 19.86 10.05 -23.83
C TYR A 422 19.87 11.11 -22.72
N ALA A 423 20.25 10.75 -21.49
CA ALA A 423 20.07 11.59 -20.29
C ALA A 423 21.01 12.82 -20.18
N ASN A 424 21.62 13.27 -21.28
CA ASN A 424 22.47 14.47 -21.31
C ASN A 424 21.69 15.78 -21.54
N GLU A 425 20.37 15.73 -21.76
CA GLU A 425 19.55 16.93 -21.93
C GLU A 425 18.55 17.06 -20.79
N SER A 426 18.66 18.17 -20.05
CA SER A 426 17.71 18.63 -19.06
C SER A 426 16.31 18.74 -19.68
N THR A 427 15.52 17.68 -19.57
CA THR A 427 14.12 17.65 -19.96
C THR A 427 13.30 17.11 -18.82
N GLU A 428 12.22 17.82 -18.54
CA GLU A 428 11.27 17.59 -17.46
C GLU A 428 10.80 16.12 -17.41
N MET A 429 10.81 15.51 -16.22
CA MET A 429 10.31 14.15 -15.96
C MET A 429 8.78 14.09 -16.16
N GLN A 430 8.32 13.98 -17.40
CA GLN A 430 7.06 13.28 -17.70
C GLN A 430 7.31 11.78 -17.52
N GLN A 431 6.35 11.05 -16.93
CA GLN A 431 6.42 9.58 -16.90
C GLN A 431 6.53 9.07 -18.33
N SER A 432 7.67 8.46 -18.67
CA SER A 432 7.85 7.86 -19.97
C SER A 432 6.77 6.79 -20.18
N GLU A 433 6.23 6.75 -21.41
CA GLU A 433 5.38 5.65 -21.86
C GLU A 433 6.12 4.30 -21.85
N ASN A 434 7.45 4.32 -21.67
CA ASN A 434 8.31 3.16 -21.62
C ASN A 434 9.00 3.00 -20.26
N LEU A 435 9.31 1.75 -19.92
CA LEU A 435 10.25 1.40 -18.86
C LEU A 435 11.56 0.93 -19.50
N THR A 436 12.67 1.28 -18.88
CA THR A 436 14.01 0.86 -19.31
C THR A 436 14.66 -0.01 -18.24
N VAL A 437 15.19 -1.15 -18.66
CA VAL A 437 15.91 -2.14 -17.83
C VAL A 437 17.19 -2.59 -18.54
N HIS A 438 18.03 -3.35 -17.85
CA HIS A 438 19.08 -4.13 -18.53
C HIS A 438 18.49 -5.43 -19.10
N ASP A 439 18.85 -5.77 -20.32
CA ASP A 439 18.60 -7.08 -20.92
C ASP A 439 19.61 -8.13 -20.42
N ASN A 440 19.56 -9.33 -21.00
CA ASN A 440 20.45 -10.45 -20.66
C ASN A 440 21.92 -10.24 -21.06
N ASN A 441 22.21 -9.24 -21.88
CA ASN A 441 23.56 -8.83 -22.30
C ASN A 441 23.99 -7.52 -21.60
N TYR A 442 23.28 -7.12 -20.55
CA TYR A 442 23.51 -5.87 -19.81
C TYR A 442 23.43 -4.62 -20.71
N GLN A 443 22.61 -4.67 -21.76
CA GLN A 443 22.30 -3.53 -22.62
C GLN A 443 20.99 -2.88 -22.19
N TRP A 444 20.87 -1.57 -22.42
CA TRP A 444 19.62 -0.85 -22.15
C TRP A 444 18.53 -1.30 -23.11
N LEU A 445 17.45 -1.82 -22.54
CA LEU A 445 16.23 -2.19 -23.26
C LEU A 445 15.06 -1.38 -22.73
N SER A 446 14.41 -0.63 -23.62
CA SER A 446 13.16 0.07 -23.32
C SER A 446 11.96 -0.67 -23.91
N TYR A 447 10.88 -0.79 -23.16
CA TYR A 447 9.63 -1.40 -23.60
C TYR A 447 8.40 -0.64 -23.05
N PRO A 448 7.21 -0.77 -23.67
CA PRO A 448 6.01 -0.07 -23.22
C PRO A 448 5.66 -0.38 -21.75
N ARG A 449 5.40 0.66 -20.96
CA ARG A 449 5.08 0.58 -19.53
C ARG A 449 3.85 -0.29 -19.25
N ASN A 450 2.90 -0.33 -20.19
CA ASN A 450 1.68 -1.15 -20.09
C ASN A 450 1.94 -2.66 -20.22
N TRP A 451 3.16 -3.09 -20.58
CA TRP A 451 3.56 -4.50 -20.51
C TRP A 451 3.88 -4.92 -19.08
N THR A 452 4.28 -3.98 -18.23
CA THR A 452 4.49 -4.22 -16.79
C THR A 452 3.25 -3.90 -15.97
N TYR A 453 2.64 -2.74 -16.21
CA TYR A 453 1.51 -2.26 -15.42
C TYR A 453 0.15 -2.44 -16.12
N PRO A 454 -0.93 -2.76 -15.38
CA PRO A 454 -0.96 -2.96 -13.93
C PRO A 454 -0.28 -4.27 -13.53
N LEU A 455 0.42 -4.26 -12.39
CA LEU A 455 0.97 -5.49 -11.81
C LEU A 455 -0.17 -6.45 -11.48
N VAL A 456 0.04 -7.73 -11.75
CA VAL A 456 -0.93 -8.79 -11.50
C VAL A 456 -0.40 -9.77 -10.47
N THR A 457 -1.27 -10.23 -9.58
CA THR A 457 -0.93 -11.36 -8.70
C THR A 457 -0.76 -12.62 -9.53
N CYS A 458 0.34 -13.32 -9.32
CA CYS A 458 0.66 -14.60 -9.95
C CYS A 458 1.11 -15.63 -8.92
N TYR A 459 1.18 -16.90 -9.32
CA TYR A 459 1.65 -18.00 -8.47
C TYR A 459 2.90 -18.62 -9.10
N PHE A 460 4.05 -18.39 -8.48
CA PHE A 460 5.34 -18.95 -8.84
C PHE A 460 5.63 -20.15 -7.95
N SER A 461 5.57 -21.36 -8.50
CA SER A 461 5.66 -22.61 -7.75
C SER A 461 4.64 -22.66 -6.60
N GLU A 462 3.37 -22.37 -6.88
CA GLU A 462 2.28 -22.21 -5.88
C GLU A 462 2.46 -21.02 -4.89
N ILE A 463 3.60 -20.32 -4.89
CA ILE A 463 3.85 -19.16 -4.02
C ILE A 463 3.30 -17.89 -4.68
N GLN A 464 2.49 -17.13 -3.95
CA GLN A 464 1.98 -15.85 -4.43
C GLN A 464 3.14 -14.87 -4.69
N ALA A 465 3.08 -14.15 -5.81
CA ALA A 465 4.03 -13.11 -6.18
C ALA A 465 3.34 -12.04 -7.06
N LEU A 466 4.08 -10.99 -7.42
CA LEU A 466 3.67 -10.01 -8.43
C LEU A 466 4.36 -10.26 -9.75
N CYS A 467 3.60 -10.26 -10.83
CA CYS A 467 4.06 -10.41 -12.20
C CYS A 467 3.71 -9.17 -13.03
N PRO A 468 4.44 -8.92 -14.13
CA PRO A 468 4.05 -7.89 -15.09
C PRO A 468 2.73 -8.28 -15.79
N ALA A 469 2.01 -7.29 -16.33
CA ALA A 469 0.76 -7.49 -17.06
C ALA A 469 0.91 -8.43 -18.28
N GLU A 470 2.06 -8.38 -18.96
CA GLU A 470 2.35 -9.10 -20.19
C GLU A 470 3.67 -9.90 -20.06
N PRO A 471 3.72 -10.93 -19.20
CA PRO A 471 4.96 -11.63 -18.86
C PRO A 471 5.61 -12.33 -20.06
N LYS A 472 4.80 -12.87 -20.97
CA LYS A 472 5.30 -13.51 -22.20
C LYS A 472 5.97 -12.50 -23.14
N LYS A 473 5.38 -11.31 -23.32
CA LYS A 473 5.97 -10.27 -24.19
C LYS A 473 7.31 -9.82 -23.66
N LEU A 474 7.43 -9.63 -22.34
CA LEU A 474 8.71 -9.27 -21.72
C LEU A 474 9.76 -10.36 -21.87
N VAL A 475 9.41 -11.62 -21.58
CA VAL A 475 10.35 -12.74 -21.73
C VAL A 475 10.80 -12.90 -23.19
N GLU A 476 9.86 -12.85 -24.15
CA GLU A 476 10.18 -12.93 -25.57
C GLU A 476 11.06 -11.77 -26.04
N THR A 477 10.81 -10.55 -25.55
CA THR A 477 11.58 -9.36 -25.94
C THR A 477 12.99 -9.38 -25.37
N ILE A 478 13.16 -9.80 -24.11
CA ILE A 478 14.47 -9.80 -23.43
C ILE A 478 15.31 -11.02 -23.83
N TYR A 479 14.70 -12.20 -23.98
CA TYR A 479 15.42 -13.47 -24.13
C TYR A 479 15.15 -14.18 -25.46
N GLY A 480 14.30 -13.61 -26.33
CA GLY A 480 13.90 -14.20 -27.61
C GLY A 480 12.77 -15.24 -27.48
N ALA A 481 12.08 -15.51 -28.58
CA ALA A 481 10.89 -16.39 -28.60
C ALA A 481 11.14 -17.84 -28.11
N SER A 482 12.36 -18.36 -28.26
CA SER A 482 12.72 -19.69 -27.77
C SER A 482 12.60 -19.82 -26.24
N SER A 483 12.85 -18.73 -25.51
CA SER A 483 12.78 -18.67 -24.05
C SER A 483 11.36 -18.86 -23.49
N LEU A 484 10.32 -18.78 -24.32
CA LEU A 484 8.95 -19.04 -23.88
C LEU A 484 8.68 -20.52 -23.60
N THR A 485 9.46 -21.42 -24.19
CA THR A 485 9.19 -22.87 -24.17
C THR A 485 10.41 -23.74 -23.95
N LYS A 486 11.62 -23.23 -24.20
CA LYS A 486 12.87 -23.99 -24.09
C LYS A 486 13.71 -23.49 -22.94
N SER A 487 14.06 -24.39 -22.04
CA SER A 487 15.09 -24.15 -21.04
C SER A 487 16.46 -24.01 -21.71
N ASP A 488 17.31 -23.13 -21.19
CA ASP A 488 18.68 -22.94 -21.67
C ASP A 488 19.63 -24.06 -21.22
N LYS A 489 19.23 -24.84 -20.20
CA LYS A 489 19.96 -26.01 -19.72
C LYS A 489 19.11 -27.28 -19.75
N LYS A 490 19.80 -28.42 -19.78
CA LYS A 490 19.22 -29.75 -19.59
C LYS A 490 20.10 -30.58 -18.67
N CYS A 491 19.48 -31.54 -17.97
CA CYS A 491 20.22 -32.47 -17.14
C CYS A 491 20.91 -33.53 -18.01
N VAL A 492 22.23 -33.66 -17.89
CA VAL A 492 23.04 -34.68 -18.56
C VAL A 492 24.02 -35.26 -17.55
N ASN A 493 23.94 -36.57 -17.29
CA ASN A 493 24.85 -37.31 -16.40
C ASN A 493 25.05 -36.66 -15.01
N GLY A 494 23.97 -36.12 -14.43
CA GLY A 494 24.02 -35.49 -13.12
C GLY A 494 24.61 -34.07 -13.10
N SER A 495 24.58 -33.37 -14.24
CA SER A 495 24.96 -31.96 -14.32
C SER A 495 24.05 -31.17 -15.25
N TRP A 496 23.79 -29.91 -14.91
CA TRP A 496 23.02 -28.99 -15.76
C TRP A 496 23.90 -28.42 -16.88
N VAL A 497 23.71 -28.90 -18.10
CA VAL A 497 24.51 -28.50 -19.28
C VAL A 497 23.70 -27.56 -20.17
N ARG A 498 24.32 -26.47 -20.65
CA ARG A 498 23.68 -25.55 -21.61
C ARG A 498 23.34 -26.28 -22.91
N ASN A 499 22.17 -25.98 -23.46
CA ASN A 499 21.78 -26.45 -24.79
C ASN A 499 22.68 -25.78 -25.83
N SER A 500 23.34 -26.61 -26.65
CA SER A 500 24.16 -26.21 -27.79
C SER A 500 23.35 -25.59 -28.92
#